data_AF-A0A4S2LZ29-F1
#
_entry.id   AF-A0A4S2LZ29-F1
#
_cell.length_a   1.000
_cell.length_b   1.000
_cell.length_c   1.000
_cell.angle_alpha   90.00
_cell.angle_beta   90.00
_cell.angle_gamma   90.00
#
_symmetry.space_group_name_H-M   'P 1'
#
loop_
_entity.id
_entity.type
_entity.pdbx_description
1 polymer ?
#
loop_
_entity_poly.entity_id
_entity_poly.type
_entity_poly.pdbx_seq_one_letter_code
_entity_poly.pdbx_strand_id
1 'polypeptide(L)'
;MGRISITVFVLIGAAIALGRASTLYAKCKKECEDNAGDVEEDEISRALLNLCLGRCTNEDYVRCKASCRTNFDSKPEERKACSRRCKSVGRDRCQEDCRYGGPACLDECVNLYGYG
;
A
#
# COMPACT_ATOMS: atom_id res chain seq x y z
N MET A 1 25.26 -33.47 -8.16
CA MET A 1 25.68 -32.20 -8.78
C MET A 1 24.61 -31.81 -9.79
N GLY A 2 23.69 -30.92 -9.44
CA GLY A 2 23.68 -29.53 -9.94
C GLY A 2 22.67 -29.44 -11.10
N ARG A 3 21.70 -28.53 -11.16
CA ARG A 3 21.57 -27.17 -10.63
C ARG A 3 20.08 -26.95 -10.35
N ILE A 4 19.75 -26.67 -9.09
CA ILE A 4 18.43 -26.14 -8.71
C ILE A 4 18.33 -24.79 -9.42
N SER A 5 17.34 -24.67 -10.30
CA SER A 5 17.15 -23.52 -11.18
C SER A 5 16.80 -22.28 -10.33
N ILE A 6 17.84 -21.50 -10.00
CA ILE A 6 17.81 -20.25 -9.22
C ILE A 6 16.88 -19.18 -9.86
N THR A 7 16.45 -19.40 -11.10
CA THR A 7 15.62 -18.46 -11.88
C THR A 7 14.16 -18.36 -11.40
N VAL A 8 13.61 -19.36 -10.69
CA VAL A 8 12.18 -19.34 -10.29
C VAL A 8 11.94 -18.48 -9.03
N PHE A 9 12.92 -18.36 -8.13
CA PHE A 9 12.76 -17.56 -6.91
C PHE A 9 12.85 -16.04 -7.13
N VAL A 10 13.49 -15.61 -8.21
CA VAL A 10 13.61 -14.17 -8.55
C VAL A 10 12.27 -13.60 -9.06
N LEU A 11 11.41 -14.44 -9.66
CA LEU A 11 10.11 -13.99 -10.17
C LEU A 11 9.06 -13.76 -9.06
N ILE A 12 9.15 -14.48 -7.94
CA ILE A 12 8.24 -14.27 -6.80
C ILE A 12 8.66 -13.01 -6.01
N GLY A 13 9.97 -12.73 -5.93
CA GLY A 13 10.49 -11.51 -5.29
C GLY A 13 10.15 -10.23 -6.05
N ALA A 14 10.15 -10.27 -7.38
CA ALA A 14 9.78 -9.13 -8.23
C ALA A 14 8.26 -8.85 -8.25
N ALA A 15 7.43 -9.89 -8.15
CA ALA A 15 5.99 -9.73 -8.03
C ALA A 15 5.59 -9.02 -6.71
N ILE A 16 6.33 -9.24 -5.63
CA ILE A 16 6.09 -8.60 -4.33
C ILE A 16 6.61 -7.14 -4.31
N ALA A 17 7.60 -6.81 -5.15
CA ALA A 17 8.16 -5.46 -5.22
C ALA A 17 7.41 -4.51 -6.17
N LEU A 18 6.67 -5.02 -7.18
CA LEU A 18 6.07 -4.14 -8.20
C LEU A 18 4.61 -4.47 -8.61
N GLY A 19 3.99 -5.57 -8.15
CA GLY A 19 2.70 -5.97 -8.76
C GLY A 19 1.73 -6.82 -7.96
N ARG A 20 2.02 -7.31 -6.74
CA ARG A 20 1.05 -8.13 -5.97
C ARG A 20 0.32 -7.38 -4.86
N ALA A 21 0.87 -6.26 -4.39
CA ALA A 21 0.12 -5.24 -3.66
C ALA A 21 -0.88 -4.49 -4.57
N SER A 22 -1.00 -4.88 -5.86
CA SER A 22 -1.70 -4.11 -6.90
C SER A 22 -3.11 -4.60 -7.24
N THR A 23 -3.58 -5.73 -6.70
CA THR A 23 -4.97 -6.20 -6.99
C THR A 23 -5.95 -5.91 -5.86
N LEU A 24 -5.54 -6.06 -4.60
CA LEU A 24 -6.43 -5.82 -3.45
C LEU A 24 -6.67 -4.32 -3.23
N TYR A 25 -5.61 -3.52 -3.21
CA TYR A 25 -5.75 -2.06 -3.18
C TYR A 25 -6.51 -1.56 -4.42
N ALA A 26 -6.16 -1.98 -5.63
CA ALA A 26 -6.84 -1.51 -6.84
C ALA A 26 -8.34 -1.90 -6.86
N LYS A 27 -8.68 -3.10 -6.38
CA LYS A 27 -10.08 -3.51 -6.25
C LYS A 27 -10.82 -2.65 -5.21
N CYS A 28 -10.22 -2.45 -4.03
CA CYS A 28 -10.78 -1.61 -2.97
C CYS A 28 -10.96 -0.15 -3.43
N LYS A 29 -9.94 0.40 -4.09
CA LYS A 29 -9.97 1.74 -4.70
C LYS A 29 -11.11 1.86 -5.70
N LYS A 30 -11.24 0.90 -6.60
CA LYS A 30 -12.33 0.90 -7.58
C LYS A 30 -13.70 0.84 -6.89
N GLU A 31 -13.87 0.02 -5.86
CA GLU A 31 -15.10 -0.01 -5.08
C GLU A 31 -15.38 1.35 -4.39
N CYS A 32 -14.36 2.04 -3.88
CA CYS A 32 -14.53 3.39 -3.34
C CYS A 32 -14.95 4.40 -4.42
N GLU A 33 -14.27 4.40 -5.57
CA GLU A 33 -14.52 5.29 -6.70
C GLU A 33 -15.91 5.05 -7.32
N ASP A 34 -16.32 3.80 -7.49
CA ASP A 34 -17.64 3.42 -8.02
C ASP A 34 -18.79 3.86 -7.09
N ASN A 35 -18.51 4.04 -5.78
CA ASN A 35 -19.49 4.49 -4.77
C ASN A 35 -19.39 5.98 -4.42
N ALA A 36 -18.43 6.72 -4.98
CA ALA A 36 -18.09 8.07 -4.54
C ALA A 36 -19.11 9.15 -4.92
N GLY A 37 -20.12 8.84 -5.74
CA GLY A 37 -21.06 9.86 -6.25
C GLY A 37 -20.36 10.94 -7.08
N ASP A 38 -20.98 12.11 -7.23
CA ASP A 38 -20.35 13.25 -7.90
C ASP A 38 -19.37 13.96 -6.95
N VAL A 39 -18.13 13.48 -6.95
CA VAL A 39 -17.03 14.01 -6.15
C VAL A 39 -16.54 15.38 -6.61
N GLU A 40 -16.84 15.81 -7.83
CA GLU A 40 -16.40 17.13 -8.30
C GLU A 40 -17.21 18.27 -7.67
N GLU A 41 -18.48 18.02 -7.33
CA GLU A 41 -19.39 19.04 -6.82
C GLU A 41 -19.67 18.95 -5.31
N ASP A 42 -19.54 17.77 -4.67
CA ASP A 42 -19.91 17.58 -3.26
C ASP A 42 -18.70 17.35 -2.31
N GLU A 43 -18.60 18.18 -1.26
CA GLU A 43 -17.55 18.08 -0.24
C GLU A 43 -17.71 16.84 0.65
N ILE A 44 -18.95 16.41 0.90
CA ILE A 44 -19.23 15.21 1.71
C ILE A 44 -18.77 13.96 0.96
N SER A 45 -19.11 13.86 -0.34
CA SER A 45 -18.66 12.80 -1.24
C SER A 45 -17.13 12.72 -1.31
N ARG A 46 -16.43 13.87 -1.37
CA ARG A 46 -14.95 13.91 -1.30
C ARG A 46 -14.42 13.38 0.03
N ALA A 47 -14.99 13.82 1.15
CA ALA A 47 -14.57 13.33 2.47
C ALA A 47 -14.78 11.82 2.61
N LEU A 48 -15.91 11.29 2.14
CA LEU A 48 -16.20 9.86 2.16
C LEU A 48 -15.25 9.06 1.25
N LEU A 49 -14.95 9.56 0.06
CA LEU A 49 -13.97 8.94 -0.83
C LEU A 49 -12.58 8.88 -0.18
N ASN A 50 -12.11 9.99 0.39
CA ASN A 50 -10.82 10.04 1.08
C ASN A 50 -10.73 9.04 2.23
N LEU A 51 -11.79 8.95 3.06
CA LEU A 51 -11.85 7.97 4.15
C LEU A 51 -11.81 6.53 3.63
N CYS A 52 -12.52 6.23 2.55
CA CYS A 52 -12.53 4.92 1.92
C CYS A 52 -11.15 4.53 1.37
N LEU A 53 -10.52 5.42 0.62
CA LEU A 53 -9.18 5.20 0.05
C LEU A 53 -8.10 5.05 1.14
N GLY A 54 -8.15 5.89 2.18
CA GLY A 54 -7.24 5.79 3.33
C GLY A 54 -7.31 4.42 4.01
N ARG A 55 -8.53 3.85 4.13
CA ARG A 55 -8.71 2.48 4.64
C ARG A 55 -8.08 1.44 3.71
N CYS A 56 -8.29 1.54 2.40
CA CYS A 56 -7.69 0.63 1.42
C CYS A 56 -6.15 0.63 1.52
N THR A 57 -5.54 1.81 1.62
CA THR A 57 -4.09 1.97 1.74
C THR A 57 -3.55 1.38 3.05
N ASN A 58 -4.23 1.59 4.17
CA ASN A 58 -3.81 1.03 5.45
C ASN A 58 -3.93 -0.51 5.49
N GLU A 59 -5.01 -1.08 4.98
CA GLU A 59 -5.18 -2.53 4.92
C GLU A 59 -4.09 -3.21 4.08
N ASP A 60 -3.73 -2.61 2.94
CA ASP A 60 -2.64 -3.13 2.09
C ASP A 60 -1.27 -3.01 2.78
N TYR A 61 -1.01 -1.89 3.47
CA TYR A 61 0.21 -1.71 4.25
C TYR A 61 0.37 -2.77 5.36
N VAL A 62 -0.70 -3.02 6.13
CA VAL A 62 -0.71 -4.04 7.19
C VAL A 62 -0.43 -5.43 6.61
N ARG A 63 -1.07 -5.78 5.49
CA ARG A 63 -0.84 -7.05 4.79
C ARG A 63 0.60 -7.16 4.29
N CYS A 64 1.15 -6.10 3.71
CA CYS A 64 2.53 -6.05 3.25
C CYS A 64 3.51 -6.34 4.41
N LYS A 65 3.33 -5.68 5.57
CA LYS A 65 4.17 -5.93 6.75
C LYS A 65 4.04 -7.35 7.29
N ALA A 66 2.83 -7.89 7.34
CA ALA A 66 2.60 -9.27 7.76
C ALA A 66 3.33 -10.24 6.82
N SER A 67 3.24 -10.02 5.51
CA SER A 67 3.97 -10.82 4.50
C SER A 67 5.48 -10.72 4.66
N CYS A 68 6.03 -9.53 4.90
CA CYS A 68 7.45 -9.35 5.19
C CYS A 68 7.89 -10.14 6.43
N ARG A 69 7.06 -10.15 7.49
CA ARG A 69 7.36 -10.90 8.71
C ARG A 69 7.41 -12.39 8.44
N THR A 70 6.42 -12.94 7.73
CA THR A 70 6.35 -14.38 7.42
C THR A 70 7.47 -14.83 6.48
N ASN A 71 7.76 -14.06 5.43
CA ASN A 71 8.73 -14.47 4.39
C ASN A 71 10.19 -14.30 4.80
N PHE A 72 10.47 -13.37 5.73
CA PHE A 72 11.82 -13.03 6.17
C PHE A 72 12.02 -13.22 7.68
N ASP A 73 11.28 -14.15 8.29
CA ASP A 73 11.26 -14.32 9.75
C ASP A 73 12.66 -14.56 10.35
N SER A 74 13.45 -15.41 9.68
CA SER A 74 14.83 -15.73 10.05
C SER A 74 15.88 -14.76 9.51
N LYS A 75 15.46 -13.70 8.79
CA LYS A 75 16.35 -12.78 8.08
C LYS A 75 16.05 -11.32 8.43
N PRO A 76 16.54 -10.84 9.58
CA PRO A 76 16.13 -9.55 10.15
C PRO A 76 16.41 -8.36 9.22
N GLU A 77 17.55 -8.36 8.51
CA GLU A 77 17.90 -7.27 7.58
C GLU A 77 17.02 -7.25 6.33
N GLU A 78 16.72 -8.42 5.74
CA GLU A 78 15.78 -8.52 4.62
C GLU A 78 14.36 -8.13 5.06
N ARG A 79 13.93 -8.53 6.27
CA ARG A 79 12.66 -8.11 6.88
C ARG A 79 12.57 -6.60 7.08
N LYS A 80 13.66 -5.97 7.53
CA LYS A 80 13.76 -4.51 7.71
C LYS A 80 13.68 -3.78 6.36
N ALA A 81 14.39 -4.27 5.35
CA ALA A 81 14.32 -3.71 4.00
C ALA A 81 12.91 -3.86 3.39
N CYS A 82 12.28 -5.03 3.54
CA CYS A 82 10.91 -5.29 3.09
C CYS A 82 9.91 -4.35 3.79
N SER A 83 9.99 -4.23 5.12
CA SER A 83 9.10 -3.35 5.89
C SER A 83 9.24 -1.87 5.51
N ARG A 84 10.47 -1.41 5.20
CA ARG A 84 10.71 -0.06 4.69
C ARG A 84 10.05 0.16 3.32
N ARG A 85 10.07 -0.83 2.44
CA ARG A 85 9.35 -0.76 1.16
C ARG A 85 7.85 -0.66 1.36
N CYS A 86 7.26 -1.47 2.24
CA CYS A 86 5.83 -1.38 2.58
C CYS A 86 5.45 0.03 3.06
N LYS A 87 6.27 0.62 3.94
CA LYS A 87 6.06 2.01 4.42
C LYS A 87 6.12 3.02 3.28
N SER A 88 7.13 2.93 2.41
CA SER A 88 7.27 3.85 1.27
C SER A 88 6.05 3.78 0.36
N VAL A 89 5.64 2.57 -0.04
CA VAL A 89 4.48 2.37 -0.92
C VAL A 89 3.19 2.86 -0.26
N GLY A 90 2.99 2.59 1.04
CA GLY A 90 1.83 3.08 1.79
C GLY A 90 1.78 4.60 1.86
N ARG A 91 2.92 5.26 2.10
CA ARG A 91 3.02 6.73 2.09
C ARG A 91 2.69 7.30 0.72
N ASP A 92 3.32 6.79 -0.34
CA ASP A 92 3.18 7.35 -1.68
C ASP A 92 1.71 7.23 -2.14
N ARG A 93 1.05 6.10 -1.87
CA ARG A 93 -0.40 5.94 -2.11
C ARG A 93 -1.28 6.83 -1.25
N CYS A 94 -0.98 6.94 0.04
CA CYS A 94 -1.75 7.81 0.93
C CYS A 94 -1.71 9.27 0.44
N GLN A 95 -0.56 9.73 -0.05
CA GLN A 95 -0.44 11.06 -0.63
C GLN A 95 -1.29 11.23 -1.90
N GLU A 96 -1.35 10.21 -2.76
CA GLU A 96 -2.23 10.20 -3.93
C GLU A 96 -3.71 10.21 -3.52
N ASP A 97 -4.09 9.36 -2.57
CA ASP A 97 -5.47 9.24 -2.06
C ASP A 97 -5.93 10.55 -1.38
N CYS A 98 -5.03 11.21 -0.65
CA CYS A 98 -5.30 12.48 0.03
C CYS A 98 -5.25 13.72 -0.88
N ARG A 99 -5.06 13.56 -2.20
CA ARG A 99 -5.03 14.69 -3.14
C ARG A 99 -6.25 15.60 -3.02
N TYR A 100 -7.41 15.06 -2.65
CA TYR A 100 -8.67 15.78 -2.50
C TYR A 100 -9.07 16.03 -1.04
N GLY A 101 -8.32 15.51 -0.06
CA GLY A 101 -8.61 15.62 1.38
C GLY A 101 -7.97 16.82 2.08
N GLY A 102 -7.19 17.61 1.34
CA GLY A 102 -6.52 18.80 1.87
C GLY A 102 -5.36 18.49 2.83
N PRO A 103 -4.80 19.52 3.48
CA PRO A 103 -3.58 19.40 4.28
C PRO A 103 -3.67 18.42 5.45
N ALA A 104 -4.83 18.37 6.13
CA ALA A 104 -5.04 17.49 7.27
C ALA A 104 -4.90 15.99 6.90
N CYS A 105 -5.38 15.60 5.73
CA CYS A 105 -5.25 14.24 5.21
C CYS A 105 -3.78 13.90 4.92
N LEU A 106 -3.05 14.84 4.30
CA LEU A 106 -1.63 14.68 4.00
C LEU A 106 -0.77 14.56 5.28
N ASP A 107 -1.09 15.32 6.32
CA ASP A 107 -0.41 15.22 7.62
C ASP A 107 -0.64 13.85 8.28
N GLU A 108 -1.86 13.31 8.20
CA GLU A 108 -2.17 11.97 8.70
C GLU A 108 -1.37 10.88 7.94
N CYS A 109 -1.23 11.02 6.62
CA CYS A 109 -0.38 10.14 5.82
C CYS A 109 1.08 10.15 6.29
N VAL A 110 1.64 11.34 6.54
CA VAL A 110 3.02 11.46 7.01
C VAL A 110 3.15 10.87 8.41
N ASN A 111 2.15 11.00 9.28
CA ASN A 111 2.21 10.42 10.62
C ASN A 111 2.09 8.88 10.63
N LEU A 112 1.19 8.31 9.82
CA LEU A 112 0.95 6.87 9.76
C LEU A 112 2.10 6.11 9.07
N TYR A 113 2.67 6.70 8.02
CA TYR A 113 3.68 6.06 7.18
C TYR A 113 5.09 6.69 7.33
N GLY A 114 5.24 7.59 8.30
CA GLY A 114 6.38 8.47 8.54
C GLY A 114 7.73 7.84 8.87
N TYR A 115 8.75 8.69 8.69
CA TYR A 115 10.16 8.38 8.44
C TYR A 115 10.72 7.28 9.36
N GLY A 116 11.21 6.22 8.72
CA GLY A 116 12.08 5.23 9.34
C GLY A 116 13.52 5.43 8.92
#